data_AF-A0A9X9WQQ3-F1
#
_entry.id   AF-A0A9X9WQQ3-F1
#
_cell.length_a   1.000
_cell.length_b   1.000
_cell.length_c   1.000
_cell.angle_alpha   90.00
_cell.angle_beta   90.00
_cell.angle_gamma   90.00
#
_symmetry.space_group_name_H-M   'P 1'
#
loop_
_entity.id
_entity.type
_entity.pdbx_description
1 polymer ?
#
loop_
_entity_poly.entity_id
_entity_poly.type
_entity_poly.pdbx_seq_one_letter_code
_entity_poly.pdbx_strand_id
1 'polypeptide(L)'
;AAQAAATPAAQQLAQMTAAAAQGAWDRITEAPAPTCTGDADKTCAETQALRARACRQRAASAAADRKMTLLDCAVTAGQAALAAGGANTAAERNAWREELLNATFDRRAITPRANSCPGNDLLRAEADTLRRDMPGNANARFYAASARMYGVSVSCGSDDQRCPDLAEAARLLTPPQSDPRWAQTLEGVRTLQRVVVGCPEG
;
A
#
# COMPACT_ATOMS: atom_id res chain seq x y z
N ALA A 1 22.55 -37.89 10.37
CA ALA A 1 21.41 -36.96 10.34
C ALA A 1 21.19 -36.52 8.90
N ALA A 2 20.12 -36.97 8.26
CA ALA A 2 19.80 -36.54 6.90
C ALA A 2 19.29 -35.08 6.98
N GLN A 3 20.01 -34.15 6.37
CA GLN A 3 19.47 -32.81 6.10
C GLN A 3 18.27 -33.01 5.15
N ALA A 4 17.06 -32.73 5.64
CA ALA A 4 15.90 -32.65 4.77
C ALA A 4 16.19 -31.56 3.72
N ALA A 5 16.19 -31.93 2.44
CA ALA A 5 16.42 -30.99 1.36
C ALA A 5 15.35 -29.89 1.42
N ALA A 6 15.79 -28.63 1.40
CA ALA A 6 14.87 -27.50 1.33
C ALA A 6 13.97 -27.64 0.10
N THR A 7 12.67 -27.40 0.27
CA THR A 7 11.71 -27.44 -0.85
C THR A 7 12.10 -26.40 -1.91
N PRO A 8 11.72 -26.60 -3.19
CA PRO A 8 12.01 -25.63 -4.24
C PRO A 8 11.53 -24.20 -3.90
N ALA A 9 10.38 -24.07 -3.23
CA ALA A 9 9.84 -22.80 -2.77
C ALA A 9 10.72 -22.13 -1.70
N ALA A 10 11.20 -22.91 -0.71
CA ALA A 10 12.10 -22.40 0.32
C ALA A 10 13.47 -21.98 -0.27
N GLN A 11 13.97 -22.73 -1.25
CA GLN A 11 15.20 -22.38 -1.98
C GLN A 11 15.02 -21.09 -2.77
N GLN A 12 13.90 -20.91 -3.47
CA GLN A 12 13.59 -19.68 -4.20
C GLN A 12 13.53 -18.47 -3.26
N LEU A 13 12.83 -18.58 -2.12
CA LEU A 13 12.75 -17.52 -1.13
C LEU A 13 14.13 -17.15 -0.58
N ALA A 14 14.98 -18.14 -0.29
CA ALA A 14 16.35 -17.91 0.18
C ALA A 14 17.19 -17.16 -0.87
N GLN A 15 17.07 -17.56 -2.15
CA GLN A 15 17.75 -16.88 -3.26
C GLN A 15 17.28 -15.43 -3.44
N MET A 16 15.97 -15.18 -3.36
CA MET A 16 15.42 -13.82 -3.46
C MET A 16 15.85 -12.97 -2.26
N THR A 17 15.88 -13.53 -1.06
CA THR A 17 16.36 -12.83 0.15
C THR A 17 17.83 -12.45 0.02
N ALA A 18 18.67 -13.35 -0.48
CA ALA A 18 20.08 -13.07 -0.75
C ALA A 18 20.25 -11.98 -1.82
N ALA A 19 19.45 -12.01 -2.89
CA ALA A 19 19.44 -10.96 -3.91
C ALA A 19 19.02 -9.60 -3.33
N ALA A 20 18.04 -9.57 -2.44
CA ALA A 20 17.57 -8.35 -1.79
C ALA A 20 18.66 -7.73 -0.90
N ALA A 21 19.38 -8.56 -0.14
CA ALA A 21 20.51 -8.12 0.68
C ALA A 21 21.64 -7.50 -0.15
N GLN A 22 21.77 -7.89 -1.42
CA GLN A 22 22.74 -7.35 -2.38
C GLN A 22 22.18 -6.15 -3.18
N GLY A 23 20.93 -5.74 -2.95
CA GLY A 23 20.27 -4.71 -3.75
C GLY A 23 19.95 -5.13 -5.19
N ALA A 24 20.01 -6.43 -5.49
CA ALA A 24 19.75 -6.99 -6.83
C ALA A 24 18.24 -7.11 -7.11
N TRP A 25 17.52 -5.99 -7.00
CA TRP A 25 16.05 -5.93 -7.13
C TRP A 25 15.55 -6.43 -8.49
N ASP A 26 16.31 -6.19 -9.57
CA ASP A 26 15.98 -6.68 -10.91
C ASP A 26 15.75 -8.19 -10.95
N ARG A 27 16.65 -8.96 -10.31
CA ARG A 27 16.56 -10.42 -10.26
C ARG A 27 15.27 -10.88 -9.57
N ILE A 28 14.80 -10.13 -8.57
CA ILE A 28 13.59 -10.45 -7.81
C ILE A 28 12.34 -10.12 -8.64
N THR A 29 12.36 -9.01 -9.37
CA THR A 29 11.24 -8.60 -10.24
C THR A 29 11.08 -9.52 -11.47
N GLU A 30 12.18 -10.05 -11.98
CA GLU A 30 12.19 -10.94 -13.15
C GLU A 30 11.92 -12.40 -12.79
N ALA A 31 12.07 -12.79 -11.52
CA ALA A 31 11.75 -14.14 -11.08
C ALA A 31 10.27 -14.49 -11.33
N PRO A 32 9.92 -15.75 -11.63
CA PRO A 32 8.52 -16.16 -11.74
C PRO A 32 7.76 -15.89 -10.44
N ALA A 33 6.57 -15.29 -10.55
CA ALA A 33 5.70 -15.10 -9.40
C ALA A 33 5.16 -16.46 -8.93
N PRO A 34 5.30 -16.81 -7.64
CA PRO A 34 4.73 -18.05 -7.13
C PRO A 34 3.20 -17.95 -7.09
N THR A 35 2.53 -19.08 -7.33
CA THR A 35 1.09 -19.21 -7.07
C THR A 35 0.91 -19.74 -5.66
N CYS A 36 0.26 -18.97 -4.78
CA CYS A 36 0.03 -19.40 -3.40
C CYS A 36 -1.08 -20.45 -3.36
N THR A 37 -0.90 -21.50 -2.57
CA THR A 37 -1.85 -22.64 -2.52
C THR A 37 -2.93 -22.50 -1.44
N GLY A 38 -2.93 -21.40 -0.69
CA GLY A 38 -3.89 -21.14 0.38
C GLY A 38 -3.57 -19.86 1.16
N ASP A 39 -4.44 -19.54 2.11
CA ASP A 39 -4.33 -18.35 2.96
C ASP A 39 -3.27 -18.49 4.06
N ALA A 40 -2.73 -19.68 4.30
CA ALA A 40 -1.69 -19.97 5.29
C ALA A 40 -0.35 -20.41 4.65
N ASP A 41 -0.12 -20.09 3.38
CA ASP A 41 1.11 -20.41 2.65
C ASP A 41 2.22 -19.39 2.97
N LYS A 42 2.88 -19.58 4.10
CA LYS A 42 3.93 -18.69 4.62
C LYS A 42 5.05 -18.42 3.61
N THR A 43 5.53 -19.46 2.92
CA THR A 43 6.67 -19.31 1.98
C THR A 43 6.25 -18.48 0.76
N CYS A 44 5.04 -18.72 0.23
CA CYS A 44 4.52 -17.91 -0.86
C CYS A 44 4.30 -16.46 -0.42
N ALA A 45 3.71 -16.24 0.76
CA ALA A 45 3.44 -14.91 1.31
C ALA A 45 4.72 -14.07 1.43
N GLU A 46 5.79 -14.65 2.00
CA GLU A 46 7.09 -14.00 2.13
C GLU A 46 7.73 -13.71 0.76
N THR A 47 7.60 -14.63 -0.19
CA THR A 47 8.10 -14.46 -1.56
C THR A 47 7.38 -13.32 -2.28
N GLN A 48 6.05 -13.25 -2.15
CA GLN A 48 5.23 -12.19 -2.72
C GLN A 48 5.51 -10.83 -2.06
N ALA A 49 5.69 -10.78 -0.75
CA ALA A 49 6.05 -9.55 -0.04
C ALA A 49 7.41 -9.02 -0.52
N LEU A 50 8.39 -9.92 -0.70
CA LEU A 50 9.71 -9.54 -1.19
C LEU A 50 9.66 -9.05 -2.64
N ARG A 51 8.85 -9.70 -3.49
CA ARG A 51 8.59 -9.26 -4.87
C ARG A 51 7.93 -7.88 -4.90
N ALA A 52 6.94 -7.65 -4.04
CA ALA A 52 6.24 -6.36 -3.95
C ALA A 52 7.23 -5.22 -3.64
N ARG A 53 8.10 -5.44 -2.65
CA ARG A 53 9.17 -4.51 -2.29
C ARG A 53 10.12 -4.27 -3.46
N ALA A 54 10.60 -5.32 -4.13
CA ALA A 54 11.51 -5.19 -5.27
C ALA A 54 10.90 -4.39 -6.42
N CYS A 55 9.64 -4.67 -6.75
CA CYS A 55 8.91 -3.95 -7.79
C CYS A 55 8.77 -2.46 -7.44
N ARG A 56 8.45 -2.12 -6.19
CA ARG A 56 8.40 -0.72 -5.74
C ARG A 56 9.78 -0.03 -5.75
N GLN A 57 10.83 -0.70 -5.30
CA GLN A 57 12.20 -0.17 -5.34
C GLN A 57 12.63 0.17 -6.78
N ARG A 58 12.29 -0.70 -7.73
CA ARG A 58 12.53 -0.47 -9.16
C ARG A 58 11.68 0.66 -9.73
N ALA A 59 10.43 0.80 -9.28
CA ALA A 59 9.56 1.88 -9.75
C ALA A 59 10.08 3.28 -9.39
N ALA A 60 10.88 3.42 -8.32
CA ALA A 60 11.42 4.71 -7.89
C ALA A 60 12.41 5.32 -8.91
N SER A 61 13.15 4.49 -9.64
CA SER A 61 14.14 4.91 -10.65
C SER A 61 13.75 4.56 -12.10
N ALA A 62 12.59 3.95 -12.30
CA ALA A 62 12.11 3.57 -13.62
C ALA A 62 11.66 4.78 -14.45
N ALA A 63 11.83 4.67 -15.77
CA ALA A 63 11.19 5.55 -16.73
C ALA A 63 9.65 5.48 -16.63
N ALA A 64 8.97 6.54 -17.05
CA ALA A 64 7.52 6.71 -16.86
C ALA A 64 6.68 5.57 -17.46
N ASP A 65 7.11 5.04 -18.60
CA ASP A 65 6.48 3.93 -19.32
C ASP A 65 6.55 2.59 -18.55
N ARG A 66 7.64 2.33 -17.84
CA ARG A 66 7.81 1.14 -16.99
C ARG A 66 7.31 1.31 -15.57
N LYS A 67 7.20 2.56 -15.09
CA LYS A 67 6.83 2.86 -13.70
C LYS A 67 5.46 2.31 -13.33
N MET A 68 4.46 2.44 -14.22
CA MET A 68 3.13 1.90 -13.98
C MET A 68 3.15 0.38 -13.81
N THR A 69 3.80 -0.34 -14.73
CA THR A 69 3.91 -1.80 -14.66
C THR A 69 4.59 -2.30 -13.38
N LEU A 70 5.63 -1.59 -12.92
CA LEU A 70 6.32 -1.92 -11.69
C LEU A 70 5.46 -1.65 -10.45
N LEU A 71 4.67 -0.57 -10.45
CA LEU A 71 3.73 -0.29 -9.37
C LEU A 71 2.54 -1.25 -9.37
N ASP A 72 2.05 -1.67 -10.53
CA ASP A 72 1.07 -2.75 -10.66
C ASP A 72 1.62 -4.06 -10.07
N CYS A 73 2.86 -4.43 -10.42
CA CYS A 73 3.54 -5.57 -9.81
C CYS A 73 3.61 -5.44 -8.28
N ALA A 74 3.98 -4.27 -7.76
CA ALA A 74 4.09 -4.05 -6.32
C ALA A 74 2.74 -4.21 -5.60
N VAL A 75 1.66 -3.67 -6.19
CA VAL A 75 0.31 -3.77 -5.64
C VAL A 75 -0.18 -5.22 -5.69
N THR A 76 -0.11 -5.88 -6.84
CA THR A 76 -0.57 -7.27 -7.00
C THR A 76 0.18 -8.24 -6.10
N ALA A 77 1.51 -8.14 -6.03
CA ALA A 77 2.30 -8.99 -5.15
C ALA A 77 2.04 -8.68 -3.67
N GLY A 78 1.84 -7.41 -3.29
CA GLY A 78 1.49 -7.02 -1.92
C GLY A 78 0.14 -7.59 -1.48
N GLN A 79 -0.87 -7.53 -2.35
CA GLN A 79 -2.19 -8.15 -2.10
C GLN A 79 -2.08 -9.67 -1.98
N ALA A 80 -1.31 -10.32 -2.85
CA ALA A 80 -1.07 -11.77 -2.78
C ALA A 80 -0.36 -12.17 -1.47
N ALA A 81 0.61 -11.38 -1.01
CA ALA A 81 1.30 -11.60 0.25
C ALA A 81 0.35 -11.54 1.45
N LEU A 82 -0.54 -10.53 1.50
CA LEU A 82 -1.53 -10.40 2.56
C LEU A 82 -2.57 -11.54 2.51
N ALA A 83 -2.98 -11.95 1.31
CA ALA A 83 -3.94 -13.04 1.13
C ALA A 83 -3.39 -14.40 1.60
N ALA A 84 -2.09 -14.67 1.39
CA ALA A 84 -1.43 -15.92 1.79
C ALA A 84 -0.81 -15.88 3.20
N GLY A 85 -0.84 -14.72 3.87
CA GLY A 85 -0.10 -14.44 5.09
C GLY A 85 -0.76 -14.89 6.41
N GLY A 86 -1.75 -15.76 6.37
CA GLY A 86 -2.49 -16.25 7.55
C GLY A 86 -1.61 -16.98 8.55
N ALA A 87 -0.56 -17.66 8.08
CA ALA A 87 0.46 -18.31 8.92
C ALA A 87 1.55 -17.36 9.44
N ASN A 88 1.58 -16.11 8.97
CA ASN A 88 2.53 -15.09 9.41
C ASN A 88 2.05 -14.38 10.67
N THR A 89 2.97 -13.70 11.34
CA THR A 89 2.65 -12.87 12.50
C THR A 89 1.89 -11.62 12.05
N ALA A 90 1.13 -11.01 12.98
CA ALA A 90 0.47 -9.74 12.72
C ALA A 90 1.48 -8.63 12.37
N ALA A 91 2.65 -8.63 13.01
CA ALA A 91 3.71 -7.67 12.74
C ALA A 91 4.23 -7.78 11.29
N GLU A 92 4.47 -9.00 10.80
CA GLU A 92 4.88 -9.24 9.41
C GLU A 92 3.81 -8.75 8.42
N ARG A 93 2.54 -9.14 8.62
CA ARG A 93 1.45 -8.68 7.76
C ARG A 93 1.28 -7.16 7.78
N ASN A 94 1.43 -6.52 8.93
CA ASN A 94 1.35 -5.07 9.04
C ASN A 94 2.49 -4.37 8.30
N ALA A 95 3.71 -4.91 8.36
CA ALA A 95 4.83 -4.39 7.57
C ALA A 95 4.57 -4.52 6.07
N TRP A 96 4.02 -5.65 5.60
CA TRP A 96 3.65 -5.82 4.19
C TRP A 96 2.51 -4.89 3.76
N ARG A 97 1.55 -4.65 4.66
CA ARG A 97 0.47 -3.69 4.44
C ARG A 97 1.00 -2.27 4.31
N GLU A 98 1.98 -1.85 5.12
CA GLU A 98 2.64 -0.56 4.94
C GLU A 98 3.30 -0.42 3.57
N GLU A 99 3.98 -1.46 3.09
CA GLU A 99 4.56 -1.45 1.74
C GLU A 99 3.49 -1.40 0.64
N LEU A 100 2.37 -2.11 0.80
CA LEU A 100 1.23 -2.04 -0.11
C LEU A 100 0.61 -0.64 -0.13
N LEU A 101 0.47 0.02 1.02
CA LEU A 101 -0.01 1.40 1.10
C LEU A 101 0.90 2.35 0.34
N ASN A 102 2.21 2.22 0.53
CA ASN A 102 3.16 3.04 -0.22
C ASN A 102 3.05 2.81 -1.73
N ALA A 103 3.02 1.54 -2.18
CA ALA A 103 2.89 1.20 -3.59
C ALA A 103 1.58 1.72 -4.21
N THR A 104 0.47 1.58 -3.49
CA THR A 104 -0.86 2.03 -3.95
C THR A 104 -0.93 3.56 -4.01
N PHE A 105 -0.32 4.26 -3.04
CA PHE A 105 -0.22 5.71 -3.04
C PHE A 105 0.64 6.23 -4.20
N ASP A 106 1.81 5.63 -4.42
CA ASP A 106 2.73 5.97 -5.53
C ASP A 106 2.05 5.70 -6.89
N ARG A 107 1.33 4.59 -7.01
CA ARG A 107 0.54 4.24 -8.21
C ARG A 107 -0.55 5.26 -8.48
N ARG A 108 -1.32 5.64 -7.46
CA ARG A 108 -2.41 6.61 -7.57
C ARG A 108 -1.94 7.95 -8.13
N ALA A 109 -0.71 8.39 -7.80
CA ALA A 109 -0.16 9.66 -8.28
C ALA A 109 0.05 9.72 -9.81
N ILE A 110 0.14 8.57 -10.48
CA ILE A 110 0.32 8.47 -11.94
C ILE A 110 -0.86 7.84 -12.66
N THR A 111 -1.90 7.44 -11.94
CA THR A 111 -3.14 6.89 -12.51
C THR A 111 -4.04 8.04 -12.99
N PRO A 112 -4.57 8.00 -14.23
CA PRO A 112 -5.57 8.97 -14.68
C PRO A 112 -6.76 9.03 -13.72
N ARG A 113 -7.29 10.23 -13.45
CA ARG A 113 -8.38 10.45 -12.48
C ARG A 113 -9.56 9.50 -12.70
N ALA A 114 -9.96 9.28 -13.96
CA ALA A 114 -11.06 8.40 -14.35
C ALA A 114 -10.90 6.94 -13.86
N ASN A 115 -9.67 6.48 -13.63
CA ASN A 115 -9.35 5.10 -13.25
C ASN A 115 -8.85 4.99 -11.80
N SER A 116 -8.95 6.07 -11.03
CA SER A 116 -8.26 6.18 -9.74
C SER A 116 -9.05 5.63 -8.55
N CYS A 117 -10.38 5.45 -8.67
CA CYS A 117 -11.22 5.01 -7.55
C CYS A 117 -10.89 3.61 -7.01
N PRO A 118 -10.75 2.55 -7.82
CA PRO A 118 -10.43 1.22 -7.28
C PRO A 118 -9.12 1.19 -6.47
N GLY A 119 -8.09 1.88 -6.96
CA GLY A 119 -6.83 2.01 -6.22
C GLY A 119 -6.96 2.86 -4.96
N ASN A 120 -7.77 3.91 -4.99
CA ASN A 120 -8.03 4.74 -3.81
C ASN A 120 -8.83 4.00 -2.74
N ASP A 121 -9.80 3.17 -3.13
CA ASP A 121 -10.58 2.33 -2.23
C ASP A 121 -9.71 1.28 -1.56
N LEU A 122 -8.81 0.63 -2.31
CA LEU A 122 -7.80 -0.26 -1.75
C LEU A 122 -6.90 0.47 -0.73
N LEU A 123 -6.39 1.65 -1.09
CA LEU A 123 -5.56 2.47 -0.19
C LEU A 123 -6.31 2.79 1.11
N ARG A 124 -7.58 3.19 1.02
CA ARG A 124 -8.42 3.49 2.20
C ARG A 124 -8.62 2.25 3.06
N ALA A 125 -9.03 1.14 2.46
CA ALA A 125 -9.36 -0.10 3.17
C ALA A 125 -8.15 -0.68 3.92
N GLU A 126 -6.98 -0.71 3.26
CA GLU A 126 -5.76 -1.19 3.90
C GLU A 126 -5.25 -0.21 4.96
N ALA A 127 -5.39 1.10 4.76
CA ALA A 127 -4.97 2.08 5.75
C ALA A 127 -5.82 2.00 7.01
N ASP A 128 -7.14 1.81 6.86
CA ASP A 128 -8.06 1.61 7.97
C ASP A 128 -7.79 0.29 8.71
N THR A 129 -7.47 -0.78 7.99
CA THR A 129 -7.05 -2.07 8.60
C THR A 129 -5.77 -1.89 9.42
N LEU A 130 -4.73 -1.28 8.84
CA LEU A 130 -3.48 -1.03 9.56
C LEU A 130 -3.70 -0.11 10.78
N ARG A 131 -4.61 0.86 10.70
CA ARG A 131 -4.97 1.72 11.83
C ARG A 131 -5.65 0.97 12.96
N ARG A 132 -6.48 -0.05 12.65
CA ARG A 132 -7.08 -0.90 13.68
C ARG A 132 -6.01 -1.75 14.37
N ASP A 133 -5.09 -2.32 13.58
CA ASP A 133 -4.04 -3.19 14.09
C ASP A 133 -2.92 -2.40 14.81
N MET A 134 -2.66 -1.16 14.37
CA MET A 134 -1.63 -0.25 14.88
C MET A 134 -2.15 1.19 14.97
N PRO A 135 -2.93 1.56 16.00
CA PRO A 135 -3.57 2.88 16.10
C PRO A 135 -2.61 4.08 16.09
N GLY A 136 -1.38 3.89 16.54
CA GLY A 136 -0.33 4.91 16.54
C GLY A 136 0.43 5.05 15.22
N ASN A 137 0.13 4.25 14.19
CA ASN A 137 0.87 4.25 12.93
C ASN A 137 0.59 5.55 12.13
N ALA A 138 1.60 6.42 12.06
CA ALA A 138 1.50 7.70 11.36
C ALA A 138 1.26 7.53 9.85
N ASN A 139 1.91 6.55 9.20
CA ASN A 139 1.71 6.29 7.77
C ASN A 139 0.27 5.87 7.48
N ALA A 140 -0.29 4.96 8.29
CA ALA A 140 -1.68 4.54 8.16
C ALA A 140 -2.66 5.72 8.28
N ARG A 141 -2.43 6.61 9.26
CA ARG A 141 -3.24 7.84 9.42
C ARG A 141 -3.15 8.74 8.19
N PHE A 142 -1.94 8.98 7.70
CA PHE A 142 -1.70 9.82 6.52
C PHE A 142 -2.40 9.25 5.29
N TYR A 143 -2.21 7.96 5.00
CA TYR A 143 -2.79 7.32 3.82
C TYR A 143 -4.32 7.24 3.90
N ALA A 144 -4.87 6.95 5.09
CA ALA A 144 -6.31 6.96 5.32
C ALA A 144 -6.93 8.35 5.08
N ALA A 145 -6.26 9.42 5.54
CA ALA A 145 -6.71 10.80 5.31
C ALA A 145 -6.60 11.20 3.84
N SER A 146 -5.46 10.89 3.22
CA SER A 146 -5.20 11.21 1.82
C SER A 146 -6.14 10.45 0.88
N ALA A 147 -6.52 9.21 1.21
CA ALA A 147 -7.50 8.45 0.44
C ALA A 147 -8.90 9.07 0.49
N ARG A 148 -9.32 9.53 1.67
CA ARG A 148 -10.62 10.21 1.85
C ARG A 148 -10.67 11.55 1.12
N MET A 149 -9.68 12.41 1.34
CA MET A 149 -9.56 13.70 0.65
C MET A 149 -9.56 13.51 -0.87
N TYR A 150 -8.74 12.59 -1.37
CA TYR A 150 -8.65 12.33 -2.80
C TYR A 150 -9.97 11.76 -3.35
N GLY A 151 -10.60 10.81 -2.64
CA GLY A 151 -11.89 10.24 -3.02
C GLY A 151 -12.95 11.31 -3.24
N VAL A 152 -13.06 12.28 -2.34
CA VAL A 152 -13.97 13.43 -2.51
C VAL A 152 -13.58 14.28 -3.73
N SER A 153 -12.30 14.56 -3.93
CA SER A 153 -11.81 15.40 -5.04
C SER A 153 -12.08 14.83 -6.44
N VAL A 154 -12.18 13.51 -6.56
CA VAL A 154 -12.45 12.81 -7.83
C VAL A 154 -13.80 12.09 -7.83
N SER A 155 -14.66 12.37 -6.85
CA SER A 155 -16.00 11.78 -6.73
C SER A 155 -16.03 10.24 -6.69
N CYS A 156 -15.09 9.63 -5.96
CA CYS A 156 -15.19 8.22 -5.58
C CYS A 156 -16.18 8.07 -4.41
N GLY A 157 -17.25 7.31 -4.61
CA GLY A 157 -18.28 7.06 -3.59
C GLY A 157 -19.54 7.91 -3.74
N SER A 158 -20.41 7.87 -2.73
CA SER A 158 -21.67 8.63 -2.73
C SER A 158 -21.50 10.05 -2.18
N ASP A 159 -22.36 10.96 -2.61
CA ASP A 159 -22.30 12.37 -2.22
C ASP A 159 -22.51 12.59 -0.72
N ASP A 160 -23.34 11.76 -0.08
CA ASP A 160 -23.60 11.81 1.37
C ASP A 160 -22.37 11.46 2.22
N GLN A 161 -21.35 10.82 1.64
CA GLN A 161 -20.11 10.47 2.34
C GLN A 161 -19.04 11.56 2.27
N ARG A 162 -19.22 12.60 1.43
CA ARG A 162 -18.18 13.61 1.22
C ARG A 162 -17.81 14.35 2.51
N CYS A 163 -18.79 14.87 3.25
CA CYS A 163 -18.52 15.60 4.49
C CYS A 163 -17.96 14.70 5.61
N PRO A 164 -18.52 13.50 5.87
CA PRO A 164 -17.93 12.54 6.80
C PRO A 164 -16.48 12.18 6.45
N ASP A 165 -16.16 11.95 5.18
CA ASP A 165 -14.80 11.60 4.75
C ASP A 165 -13.82 12.76 4.96
N LEU A 166 -14.22 13.99 4.67
CA LEU A 166 -13.39 15.17 4.92
C LEU A 166 -13.15 15.44 6.40
N ALA A 167 -14.19 15.31 7.23
CA ALA A 167 -14.08 15.47 8.68
C ALA A 167 -13.14 14.41 9.29
N GLU A 168 -13.28 13.15 8.87
CA GLU A 168 -12.38 12.08 9.30
C GLU A 168 -10.94 12.33 8.81
N ALA A 169 -10.75 12.80 7.57
CA ALA A 169 -9.43 13.14 7.06
C ALA A 169 -8.75 14.26 7.88
N ALA A 170 -9.48 15.32 8.25
CA ALA A 170 -8.96 16.39 9.10
C ALA A 170 -8.54 15.87 10.49
N ARG A 171 -9.37 15.01 11.10
CA ARG A 171 -9.07 14.37 12.39
C ARG A 171 -7.82 13.50 12.31
N LEU A 172 -7.68 12.71 11.25
CA LEU A 172 -6.52 11.83 11.04
C LEU A 172 -5.21 12.60 10.89
N LEU A 173 -5.25 13.80 10.30
CA LEU A 173 -4.09 14.66 10.08
C LEU A 173 -3.73 15.54 11.28
N THR A 174 -4.52 15.49 12.36
CA THR A 174 -4.32 16.34 13.56
C THR A 174 -3.88 15.49 14.77
N PRO A 175 -2.81 15.87 15.52
CA PRO A 175 -1.88 16.95 15.19
C PRO A 175 -1.00 16.59 13.97
N PRO A 176 -0.55 17.60 13.21
CA PRO A 176 0.31 17.39 12.05
C PRO A 176 1.65 16.77 12.47
N GLN A 177 2.21 15.94 11.59
CA GLN A 177 3.56 15.43 11.72
C GLN A 177 4.56 16.35 11.01
N SER A 178 5.86 16.13 11.22
CA SER A 178 6.92 16.94 10.62
C SER A 178 7.03 16.81 9.08
N ASP A 179 6.47 15.75 8.49
CA ASP A 179 6.46 15.56 7.05
C ASP A 179 5.58 16.64 6.36
N PRO A 180 6.15 17.46 5.44
CA PRO A 180 5.42 18.53 4.75
C PRO A 180 4.14 18.07 4.04
N ARG A 181 4.08 16.81 3.61
CA ARG A 181 2.89 16.24 2.96
C ARG A 181 1.67 16.27 3.87
N TRP A 182 1.86 16.22 5.20
CA TRP A 182 0.76 16.31 6.17
C TRP A 182 0.07 17.66 6.11
N ALA A 183 0.86 18.74 6.22
CA ALA A 183 0.33 20.10 6.18
C ALA A 183 -0.35 20.39 4.83
N GLN A 184 0.26 19.95 3.72
CA GLN A 184 -0.33 20.10 2.39
C GLN A 184 -1.65 19.34 2.25
N THR A 185 -1.72 18.11 2.75
CA THR A 185 -2.96 17.31 2.70
C THR A 185 -4.04 17.91 3.57
N LEU A 186 -3.70 18.43 4.75
CA LEU A 186 -4.65 19.07 5.65
C LEU A 186 -5.22 20.35 5.03
N GLU A 187 -4.40 21.14 4.35
CA GLU A 187 -4.88 22.31 3.61
C GLU A 187 -5.80 21.92 2.45
N GLY A 188 -5.48 20.82 1.75
CA GLY A 188 -6.36 20.24 0.74
C GLY A 188 -7.73 19.83 1.30
N VAL A 189 -7.75 19.20 2.47
CA VAL A 189 -9.00 18.84 3.18
C VAL A 189 -9.81 20.09 3.52
N ARG A 190 -9.19 21.11 4.13
CA ARG A 190 -9.86 22.37 4.49
C ARG A 190 -10.40 23.12 3.28
N THR A 191 -9.65 23.10 2.17
CA THR A 191 -10.12 23.67 0.90
C THR A 191 -11.35 22.93 0.38
N LEU A 192 -11.35 21.60 0.42
CA LEU A 192 -12.51 20.80 0.02
C LEU A 192 -13.73 21.04 0.94
N GLN A 193 -13.54 21.17 2.26
CA GLN A 193 -14.63 21.47 3.19
C GLN A 193 -15.33 22.80 2.88
N ARG A 194 -14.59 23.82 2.43
CA ARG A 194 -15.15 25.12 2.04
C ARG A 194 -15.96 25.09 0.75
N VAL A 195 -15.61 24.22 -0.20
CA VAL A 195 -16.24 24.17 -1.53
C VAL A 195 -17.33 23.11 -1.64
N VAL A 196 -17.29 22.06 -0.83
CA VAL A 196 -18.38 21.09 -0.75
C VAL A 196 -19.49 21.67 0.12
N VAL A 197 -20.58 22.04 -0.52
CA VAL A 197 -21.75 22.68 0.12
C VAL A 197 -22.23 21.82 1.29
N GLY A 198 -22.33 22.43 2.48
CA GLY A 198 -22.87 21.80 3.67
C GLY A 198 -21.85 21.03 4.53
N CYS A 199 -20.55 21.03 4.19
CA CYS A 199 -19.55 20.46 5.08
C CYS A 199 -19.11 21.47 6.15
N PRO A 200 -19.25 21.16 7.46
CA PRO A 200 -18.73 22.02 8.52
C PRO A 200 -17.19 22.02 8.51
N GLU A 201 -16.59 23.18 8.76
CA GLU A 201 -15.17 23.28 9.15
C GLU A 201 -15.05 22.77 10.58
N GLY A 202 -14.35 21.65 10.76
CA GLY A 202 -14.08 21.04 12.07
C GLY A 202 -12.82 21.58 12.72
#